data_AF-F3FYG3-F1
#
_entry.id   AF-F3FYG3-F1
#
_cell.length_a   1.000
_cell.length_b   1.000
_cell.length_c   1.000
_cell.angle_alpha   90.00
_cell.angle_beta   90.00
_cell.angle_gamma   90.00
#
_symmetry.space_group_name_H-M   'P 1'
#
loop_
_entity.id
_entity.type
_entity.pdbx_description
1 polymer ?
#
loop_
_entity_poly.entity_id
_entity_poly.type
_entity_poly.pdbx_seq_one_letter_code
_entity_poly.pdbx_strand_id
1 'polypeptide(L)' 'RTGDLARYRAGGMIDYAGRIDHQVKIRGFRIELGEIEARLQAHPAIRAVSVL' A
#
# COMPACT_ATOMS: atom_id res chain seq x y z
N ARG A 1 8.21 -7.94 9.27
CA ARG A 1 6.76 -7.87 9.62
C ARG A 1 5.97 -7.77 8.31
N THR A 2 4.82 -8.42 8.17
CA THR A 2 4.10 -8.54 6.87
C THR A 2 3.38 -7.27 6.43
N GLY A 3 2.92 -6.44 7.39
CA GLY A 3 2.11 -5.24 7.13
C GLY A 3 0.65 -5.56 6.75
N ASP A 4 0.26 -6.83 6.78
CA ASP A 4 -1.13 -7.24 6.56
C ASP A 4 -1.91 -7.10 7.87
N LEU A 5 -3.07 -6.43 7.81
CA LEU A 5 -4.03 -6.38 8.88
C LEU A 5 -4.95 -7.60 8.77
N ALA A 6 -5.12 -8.32 9.87
CA ALA A 6 -5.98 -9.48 9.90
C ALA A 6 -6.67 -9.64 11.25
N ARG A 7 -7.79 -10.36 11.28
CA ARG A 7 -8.58 -10.65 12.47
C ARG A 7 -8.79 -12.15 12.61
N TYR A 8 -8.62 -12.68 13.82
CA TYR A 8 -9.02 -14.04 14.15
C TYR A 8 -10.54 -14.15 14.33
N ARG A 9 -11.14 -15.17 13.73
CA ARG A 9 -12.52 -15.59 13.99
C ARG A 9 -12.57 -16.73 14.99
N ALA A 10 -13.75 -16.91 15.59
CA ALA A 10 -14.09 -18.12 16.32
C ALA A 10 -13.86 -19.34 15.39
N GLY A 11 -13.20 -20.37 15.91
CA GLY A 11 -12.83 -21.56 15.14
C GLY A 11 -11.46 -21.50 14.44
N GLY A 12 -10.65 -20.46 14.66
CA GLY A 12 -9.24 -20.42 14.23
C GLY A 12 -9.01 -19.94 12.79
N MET A 13 -10.06 -19.46 12.11
CA MET A 13 -9.93 -18.82 10.79
C MET A 13 -9.38 -17.39 10.92
N ILE A 14 -8.71 -16.92 9.86
CA ILE A 14 -8.15 -15.57 9.78
C ILE A 14 -8.85 -14.81 8.65
N ASP A 15 -9.47 -13.69 8.98
CA ASP A 15 -9.98 -12.72 8.02
C ASP A 15 -8.86 -11.75 7.65
N TYR A 16 -8.57 -11.63 6.35
CA TYR A 16 -7.71 -10.58 5.84
C TYR A 16 -8.48 -9.25 5.78
N ALA A 17 -7.93 -8.21 6.39
CA ALA A 17 -8.56 -6.89 6.54
C ALA A 17 -7.81 -5.79 5.77
N GLY A 18 -6.88 -6.15 4.88
CA GLY A 18 -6.11 -5.21 4.08
C GLY A 18 -4.68 -5.03 4.57
N ARG A 19 -4.06 -3.93 4.16
CA ARG A 19 -2.71 -3.55 4.60
C ARG A 19 -2.77 -2.37 5.54
N ILE A 20 -1.80 -2.30 6.46
CA ILE A 20 -1.61 -1.16 7.35
C ILE A 20 -0.80 -0.04 6.70
N ASP A 21 -0.21 -0.31 5.53
CA ASP A 21 0.61 0.60 4.76
C ASP A 21 -0.06 0.90 3.40
N HIS A 22 0.59 1.76 2.61
CA HIS A 22 0.08 2.27 1.33
C HIS A 22 0.37 1.35 0.14
N GLN A 23 0.77 0.11 0.39
CA GLN A 23 1.15 -0.77 -0.70
C GLN A 23 -0.05 -1.39 -1.40
N VAL A 24 0.02 -1.48 -2.73
CA VAL A 24 -1.01 -2.09 -3.55
C VAL A 24 -0.50 -3.23 -4.42
N LYS A 25 -1.42 -4.09 -4.87
CA LYS A 25 -1.15 -5.12 -5.88
C LYS A 25 -1.93 -4.83 -7.15
N ILE A 26 -1.24 -4.61 -8.26
CA ILE A 26 -1.85 -4.40 -9.58
C ILE A 26 -1.29 -5.45 -10.54
N ARG A 27 -2.16 -6.27 -11.13
CA ARG A 27 -1.77 -7.35 -12.07
C ARG A 27 -0.66 -8.28 -11.54
N GLY A 28 -0.68 -8.56 -10.24
CA GLY A 28 0.34 -9.40 -9.57
C GLY A 28 1.63 -8.67 -9.16
N PHE A 29 1.80 -7.41 -9.55
CA PHE A 29 2.95 -6.59 -9.14
C PHE A 29 2.69 -5.91 -7.81
N ARG A 30 3.69 -5.97 -6.92
CA ARG A 30 3.73 -5.26 -5.64
C ARG A 30 4.24 -3.85 -5.91
N ILE A 31 3.40 -2.85 -5.63
CA ILE A 31 3.69 -1.44 -5.92
C ILE A 31 3.73 -0.66 -4.61
N GLU A 32 4.83 0.05 -4.39
CA GLU A 32 4.99 0.98 -3.28
C GLU A 32 4.57 2.38 -3.75
N LEU A 33 3.40 2.86 -3.31
CA LEU A 33 2.88 4.16 -3.76
C LEU A 33 3.82 5.33 -3.41
N GLY A 34 4.51 5.26 -2.27
CA GLY A 34 5.49 6.27 -1.87
C GLY A 34 6.69 6.39 -2.81
N GLU A 35 7.06 5.33 -3.53
CA GLU A 35 8.12 5.42 -4.55
C GLU A 35 7.65 6.23 -5.76
N ILE A 36 6.40 6.01 -6.20
CA ILE A 36 5.80 6.78 -7.30
C ILE A 36 5.68 8.25 -6.89
N GLU A 37 5.19 8.52 -5.69
CA GLU A 37 5.05 9.89 -5.16
C GLU A 37 6.40 10.60 -5.09
N ALA A 38 7.45 9.94 -4.59
CA ALA A 38 8.80 10.51 -4.53
C ALA A 38 9.36 10.85 -5.91
N ARG A 39 9.12 10.00 -6.93
CA ARG A 39 9.54 10.27 -8.31
C ARG A 39 8.79 11.44 -8.94
N LEU A 40 7.49 11.57 -8.67
CA LEU A 40 6.69 12.69 -9.15
C LEU A 40 7.10 13.99 -8.46
N GLN A 41 7.29 13.98 -7.14
CA GLN A 41 7.70 15.15 -6.37
C GLN A 41 9.09 15.69 -6.79
N ALA A 42 9.97 14.85 -7.34
CA ALA A 42 11.27 15.27 -7.86
C ALA A 42 11.19 16.05 -9.19
N HIS A 43 10.04 16.06 -9.88
CA HIS A 43 9.90 16.75 -11.15
C HIS A 43 9.77 18.27 -10.95
N PRO A 44 10.61 19.12 -11.59
CA PRO A 44 10.66 20.55 -11.30
C PRO A 44 9.35 21.31 -11.49
N ALA A 45 8.48 20.83 -12.38
CA ALA A 45 7.17 21.44 -12.65
C ALA A 45 6.05 21.01 -11.68
N ILE A 46 6.30 20.07 -10.76
CA ILE A 46 5.29 19.54 -9.85
C ILE A 46 5.41 20.25 -8.50
N ARG A 47 4.33 20.93 -8.07
CA ARG A 47 4.27 21.63 -6.79
C ARG A 47 3.91 20.71 -5.62
N ALA A 48 3.00 19.78 -5.85
CA ALA A 48 2.55 18.80 -4.86
C ALA A 48 1.98 17.59 -5.59
N VAL A 49 2.08 16.41 -4.97
CA VAL A 49 1.52 15.16 -5.47
C VAL A 49 0.98 14.34 -4.28
N SER A 50 0.02 13.46 -4.57
CA SER A 50 -0.40 12.38 -3.68
C SER A 50 -0.84 11.20 -4.54
N VAL A 51 -0.52 9.98 -4.12
CA VAL A 51 -0.87 8.73 -4.83
C VAL A 51 -1.73 7.88 -3.90
N LEU A 52 -2.94 7.51 -4.35
CA LEU A 52 -3.99 6.83 -3.58
C LEU A 52 -4.23 5.40 -4.06
#